data_AF-Q3IHU1-F1
#
_entry.id   AF-Q3IHU1-F1
#
_cell.length_a   1.000
_cell.length_b   1.000
_cell.length_c   1.000
_cell.angle_alpha   90.00
_cell.angle_beta   90.00
_cell.angle_gamma   90.00
#
_symmetry.space_group_name_H-M   'P 1'
#
loop_
_entity.id
_entity.type
_entity.pdbx_description
1 polymer ?
#
loop_
_entity_poly.entity_id
_entity_poly.type
_entity_poly.pdbx_seq_one_letter_code
_entity_poly.pdbx_strand_id
1 'polypeptide(L)'
;MAFLFNIFVYSLSIKRDTTLLLSSFIMMTSYTVSDYFLTWLSIKITVYLDWALYDYTTLTALVVCYLIIKKTTPSFLYLILGLTINSFLFMFMYIDMYIYKNIEPWFLWDIYTFSVNLIDLIMIVALIVDRDFLGLHKLKNIIVSLFKKFNLKHSH
;
A
#
# COMPACT_ATOMS: atom_id res chain seq x y z
N MET A 1 -3.12 -3.23 -14.35
CA MET A 1 -3.77 -2.13 -15.09
C MET A 1 -3.07 -0.78 -14.97
N ALA A 2 -2.79 -0.26 -13.76
CA ALA A 2 -2.17 1.06 -13.59
C ALA A 2 -0.81 1.24 -14.30
N PHE A 3 0.03 0.20 -14.34
CA PHE A 3 1.32 0.24 -15.05
C PHE A 3 1.18 0.45 -16.57
N LEU A 4 0.28 -0.30 -17.23
CA LEU A 4 0.05 -0.17 -18.67
C LEU A 4 -0.46 1.23 -19.04
N PHE A 5 -1.32 1.80 -18.19
CA PHE A 5 -1.74 3.19 -18.33
C PHE A 5 -0.55 4.16 -18.22
N ASN A 6 0.33 3.97 -17.23
CA ASN A 6 1.51 4.81 -17.08
C ASN A 6 2.51 4.66 -18.25
N ILE A 7 2.70 3.47 -18.81
CA ILE A 7 3.47 3.28 -20.06
C ILE A 7 2.81 4.03 -21.21
N PHE A 8 1.50 3.88 -21.39
CA PHE A 8 0.77 4.52 -22.48
C PHE A 8 0.92 6.04 -22.44
N VAL A 9 0.72 6.64 -21.27
CA VAL A 9 0.88 8.10 -21.08
C VAL A 9 2.33 8.53 -21.26
N TYR A 10 3.31 7.73 -20.82
CA TYR A 10 4.72 7.99 -21.06
C TYR A 10 5.07 7.94 -22.56
N SER A 11 4.50 6.99 -23.30
CA SER A 11 4.65 6.88 -24.76
C SER A 11 4.10 8.10 -25.52
N LEU A 12 3.15 8.84 -24.92
CA LEU A 12 2.63 10.09 -25.47
C LEU A 12 3.55 11.30 -25.20
N SER A 13 4.76 11.08 -24.68
CA SER A 13 5.74 12.13 -24.35
C SER A 13 5.25 13.18 -23.35
N ILE A 14 4.20 12.86 -22.60
CA ILE A 14 3.70 13.69 -21.49
C ILE A 14 4.68 13.52 -20.33
N LYS A 15 5.30 14.61 -19.87
CA LYS A 15 6.26 14.59 -18.74
C LYS A 15 5.61 13.97 -17.51
N ARG A 16 5.96 12.73 -17.19
CA ARG A 16 5.69 12.05 -15.91
C ARG A 16 6.99 11.69 -15.22
N ASP A 17 6.97 11.66 -13.91
CA ASP A 17 8.15 11.30 -13.12
C ASP A 17 8.49 9.82 -13.31
N THR A 18 9.77 9.53 -13.50
CA THR A 18 10.27 8.16 -13.69
C THR A 18 10.05 7.28 -12.44
N THR A 19 9.95 7.90 -11.27
CA THR A 19 9.62 7.23 -10.00
C THR A 19 8.21 6.65 -9.99
N LEU A 20 7.24 7.32 -10.61
CA LEU A 20 5.88 6.82 -10.73
C LEU A 20 5.81 5.59 -11.62
N LEU A 21 6.51 5.64 -12.76
CA LEU A 21 6.54 4.53 -13.70
C LEU A 21 7.16 3.30 -13.03
N LEU A 22 8.25 3.50 -12.27
CA LEU A 22 8.87 2.45 -11.49
C LEU A 22 7.97 1.91 -10.36
N SER A 23 7.29 2.77 -9.60
CA SER A 23 6.41 2.31 -8.52
C SER A 23 5.23 1.50 -9.06
N SER A 24 4.63 1.92 -10.18
CA SER A 24 3.57 1.15 -10.83
C SER A 24 4.05 -0.17 -11.42
N PHE A 25 5.31 -0.24 -11.89
CA PHE A 25 5.93 -1.49 -12.33
C PHE A 25 6.09 -2.47 -11.17
N ILE A 26 6.66 -2.02 -10.04
CA ILE A 26 6.85 -2.85 -8.84
C ILE A 26 5.51 -3.43 -8.37
N MET A 27 4.49 -2.57 -8.29
CA MET A 27 3.13 -3.01 -7.92
C MET A 27 2.60 -4.07 -8.89
N MET A 28 2.72 -3.85 -10.20
CA MET A 28 2.30 -4.86 -11.19
C MET A 28 3.05 -6.19 -10.98
N THR A 29 4.37 -6.15 -10.88
CA THR A 29 5.18 -7.37 -10.74
C THR A 29 4.80 -8.14 -9.48
N SER A 30 4.59 -7.44 -8.36
CA SER A 30 4.23 -8.11 -7.11
C SER A 30 2.88 -8.79 -7.18
N TYR A 31 1.84 -8.11 -7.68
CA TYR A 31 0.53 -8.75 -7.83
C TYR A 31 0.57 -9.91 -8.83
N THR A 32 1.31 -9.79 -9.93
CA THR A 32 1.43 -10.92 -10.88
C THR A 32 2.15 -12.13 -10.29
N VAL A 33 3.17 -11.92 -9.47
CA VAL A 33 3.90 -13.03 -8.82
C VAL A 33 3.07 -13.63 -7.69
N SER A 34 2.45 -12.80 -6.86
CA SER A 34 1.56 -13.23 -5.78
C SER A 34 0.39 -14.07 -6.31
N ASP A 35 -0.39 -13.51 -7.25
CA ASP A 35 -1.68 -14.08 -7.64
C ASP A 35 -1.57 -15.23 -8.65
N TYR A 36 -0.62 -15.16 -9.58
CA TYR A 36 -0.50 -16.19 -10.62
C TYR A 36 0.54 -17.27 -10.30
N PHE A 37 1.65 -16.91 -9.67
CA PHE A 37 2.74 -17.88 -9.44
C PHE A 37 2.67 -18.56 -8.08
N LEU A 38 2.24 -17.85 -7.03
CA LEU A 38 2.34 -18.37 -5.67
C LEU A 38 1.00 -18.88 -5.11
N THR A 39 -0.12 -18.17 -5.30
CA THR A 39 -1.44 -18.65 -4.82
C THR A 39 -2.06 -19.72 -5.72
N TRP A 40 -1.93 -19.63 -7.04
CA TRP A 40 -2.45 -20.67 -7.95
C TRP A 40 -1.73 -22.02 -7.79
N LEU A 41 -0.43 -22.00 -7.47
CA LEU A 41 0.40 -23.19 -7.32
C LEU A 41 0.40 -23.75 -5.88
N SER A 42 0.05 -22.92 -4.89
CA SER A 42 0.02 -23.28 -3.47
C SER A 42 -1.42 -23.38 -2.97
N ILE A 43 -2.00 -24.58 -3.01
CA ILE A 43 -3.22 -24.91 -2.26
C ILE A 43 -2.85 -24.91 -0.77
N LYS A 44 -2.86 -23.73 -0.13
CA LYS A 44 -2.63 -23.60 1.31
C LYS A 44 -3.72 -22.80 2.00
N ILE A 45 -3.97 -23.26 3.22
CA ILE A 45 -5.03 -22.84 4.14
C ILE A 45 -4.75 -21.47 4.80
N THR A 46 -3.65 -20.78 4.51
CA THR A 46 -3.21 -19.55 5.20
C THR A 46 -3.32 -18.27 4.37
N VAL A 47 -4.42 -18.12 3.64
CA VAL A 47 -4.65 -17.03 2.66
C VAL A 47 -4.30 -15.64 3.20
N TYR A 48 -4.72 -15.30 4.42
CA TYR A 48 -4.52 -13.95 4.97
C TYR A 48 -3.08 -13.65 5.41
N LEU A 49 -2.38 -14.64 5.95
CA LEU A 49 -0.98 -14.45 6.37
C LEU A 49 -0.07 -14.33 5.14
N ASP A 50 -0.36 -15.10 4.10
CA ASP A 50 0.36 -15.02 2.83
C ASP A 50 0.16 -13.63 2.19
N TRP A 51 -1.06 -13.09 2.18
CA TRP A 51 -1.33 -11.72 1.73
C TRP A 51 -0.59 -10.66 2.55
N ALA A 52 -0.56 -10.77 3.88
CA ALA A 52 0.21 -9.88 4.72
C ALA A 52 1.73 -9.94 4.40
N LEU A 53 2.27 -11.14 4.17
CA LEU A 53 3.66 -11.31 3.76
C LEU A 53 3.95 -10.66 2.41
N TYR A 54 3.05 -10.78 1.43
CA TYR A 54 3.23 -10.12 0.14
C TYR A 54 3.23 -8.59 0.27
N ASP A 55 2.32 -8.03 1.06
CA ASP A 55 2.35 -6.60 1.34
C ASP A 55 3.65 -6.16 2.03
N TYR A 56 4.18 -6.95 2.96
CA TYR A 56 5.50 -6.66 3.54
C TYR A 56 6.62 -6.73 2.50
N THR A 57 6.61 -7.73 1.61
CA THR A 57 7.63 -7.82 0.55
C THR A 57 7.56 -6.62 -0.40
N THR A 58 6.37 -6.16 -0.79
CA THR A 58 6.22 -4.95 -1.62
C THR A 58 6.69 -3.69 -0.91
N LEU A 59 6.34 -3.54 0.37
CA LEU A 59 6.83 -2.45 1.22
C LEU A 59 8.36 -2.43 1.25
N THR A 60 9.00 -3.58 1.44
CA THR A 60 10.48 -3.64 1.44
C THR A 60 11.07 -3.26 0.09
N ALA A 61 10.49 -3.73 -1.03
CA ALA A 61 10.93 -3.37 -2.37
C ALA A 61 10.78 -1.86 -2.64
N LEU A 62 9.66 -1.26 -2.24
CA LEU A 62 9.42 0.18 -2.35
C LEU A 62 10.43 0.98 -1.52
N VAL A 63 10.72 0.55 -0.29
CA VAL A 63 11.72 1.19 0.58
C VAL A 63 13.12 1.10 -0.03
N VAL A 64 13.52 -0.06 -0.58
CA VAL A 64 14.81 -0.21 -1.27
C VAL A 64 14.90 0.72 -2.48
N CYS A 65 13.84 0.81 -3.30
CA CYS A 65 13.81 1.76 -4.41
C CYS A 65 13.90 3.22 -3.95
N TYR A 66 13.29 3.56 -2.82
CA TYR A 66 13.43 4.88 -2.22
C TYR A 66 14.87 5.18 -1.79
N LEU A 67 15.57 4.22 -1.19
CA LEU A 67 16.97 4.40 -0.80
C LEU A 67 17.89 4.69 -1.99
N ILE A 68 17.59 4.10 -3.15
CA ILE A 68 18.36 4.30 -4.39
C ILE A 68 18.05 5.66 -5.04
N ILE A 69 16.77 6.00 -5.19
CA ILE A 69 16.36 7.17 -5.98
C ILE A 69 16.27 8.45 -5.14
N LYS A 70 16.02 8.32 -3.83
CA LYS A 70 15.87 9.41 -2.85
C LYS A 70 14.83 10.48 -3.21
N LYS A 71 13.95 10.22 -4.17
CA LYS A 71 12.81 11.07 -4.51
C LYS A 71 11.51 10.41 -4.06
N THR A 72 10.65 11.19 -3.43
CA THR A 72 9.30 10.77 -3.05
C THR A 72 8.28 11.46 -3.95
N THR A 73 7.39 10.69 -4.58
CA THR A 73 6.17 11.21 -5.20
C THR A 73 4.99 11.04 -4.24
N PRO A 74 3.90 11.82 -4.40
CA PRO A 74 2.69 11.65 -3.60
C PRO A 74 2.18 10.21 -3.68
N SER A 75 2.17 9.63 -4.88
CA SER A 75 1.80 8.24 -5.15
C SER A 75 2.57 7.24 -4.30
N PHE A 76 3.87 7.45 -4.13
CA PHE A 76 4.71 6.59 -3.30
C PHE A 76 4.28 6.59 -1.82
N LEU A 77 3.84 7.74 -1.29
CA LEU A 77 3.33 7.82 0.08
C LEU A 77 1.98 7.11 0.23
N TYR A 78 1.09 7.22 -0.75
CA TYR A 78 -0.18 6.48 -0.76
C TYR A 78 0.04 4.97 -0.78
N LEU A 79 1.02 4.49 -1.57
CA LEU A 79 1.35 3.06 -1.62
C LEU A 79 1.87 2.55 -0.28
N ILE A 80 2.83 3.25 0.34
CA ILE A 80 3.36 2.85 1.65
C ILE A 80 2.24 2.81 2.68
N LEU A 81 1.45 3.89 2.79
CA LEU A 81 0.38 3.95 3.79
C LEU A 81 -0.70 2.90 3.52
N GLY A 82 -1.14 2.76 2.28
CA GLY A 82 -2.16 1.78 1.91
C GLY A 82 -1.73 0.35 2.22
N LEU A 83 -0.55 -0.06 1.76
CA LEU A 83 0.01 -1.39 2.03
C LEU A 83 0.21 -1.63 3.53
N THR A 84 0.64 -0.64 4.31
CA THR A 84 0.76 -0.82 5.77
C THR A 84 -0.60 -1.07 6.43
N ILE A 85 -1.63 -0.32 6.06
CA ILE A 85 -2.97 -0.49 6.64
C ILE A 85 -3.56 -1.84 6.23
N ASN A 86 -3.43 -2.21 4.95
CA ASN A 86 -3.85 -3.53 4.45
C ASN A 86 -3.14 -4.67 5.19
N SER A 87 -1.82 -4.60 5.38
CA SER A 87 -1.04 -5.58 6.15
C SER A 87 -1.58 -5.78 7.57
N PHE A 88 -1.89 -4.69 8.28
CA PHE A 88 -2.46 -4.78 9.63
C PHE A 88 -3.85 -5.42 9.61
N LEU A 89 -4.68 -5.07 8.65
CA LEU A 89 -6.02 -5.65 8.48
C LEU A 89 -5.95 -7.15 8.16
N PHE A 90 -5.05 -7.60 7.29
CA PHE A 90 -4.80 -9.02 7.02
C PHE A 90 -4.32 -9.77 8.27
N MET A 91 -3.43 -9.15 9.07
CA MET A 91 -2.97 -9.75 10.33
C MET A 91 -4.10 -9.86 11.36
N PHE A 92 -4.98 -8.86 11.48
CA PHE A 92 -6.15 -8.94 12.36
C PHE A 92 -7.11 -10.05 11.91
N MET A 93 -7.38 -10.18 10.62
CA MET A 93 -8.18 -11.28 10.07
C MET A 93 -7.53 -12.65 10.35
N TYR A 94 -6.21 -12.76 10.20
CA TYR A 94 -5.49 -13.99 10.51
C TYR A 94 -5.63 -14.38 11.99
N ILE A 95 -5.45 -13.41 12.90
CA ILE A 95 -5.62 -13.65 14.34
C ILE A 95 -7.07 -14.07 14.64
N ASP A 96 -8.05 -13.37 14.10
CA ASP A 96 -9.47 -13.64 14.34
C ASP A 96 -9.89 -15.04 13.86
N MET A 97 -9.56 -15.38 12.61
CA MET A 97 -9.98 -16.64 12.00
C MET A 97 -9.17 -17.86 12.46
N TYR A 98 -7.86 -17.73 12.68
CA TYR A 98 -6.99 -18.89 12.92
C TYR A 98 -6.64 -19.08 14.40
N ILE A 99 -6.45 -17.99 15.15
CA ILE A 99 -6.11 -18.06 16.57
C ILE A 99 -7.39 -18.14 17.40
N TYR A 100 -8.30 -17.19 17.21
CA TYR A 100 -9.58 -17.16 17.94
C TYR A 100 -10.63 -18.11 17.37
N LYS A 101 -10.41 -18.63 16.15
CA LYS A 101 -11.33 -19.56 15.47
C LYS A 101 -12.75 -19.01 15.36
N ASN A 102 -12.87 -17.70 15.15
CA ASN A 102 -14.14 -17.08 14.81
C ASN A 102 -14.48 -17.43 13.36
N ILE A 103 -15.54 -18.20 13.18
CA ILE A 103 -16.00 -18.70 11.86
C ILE A 103 -17.17 -17.85 11.35
N GLU A 104 -17.88 -17.16 12.24
CA GLU A 104 -19.00 -16.31 11.87
C GLU A 104 -18.53 -14.89 11.54
N PRO A 105 -18.99 -14.32 10.41
CA PRO A 105 -18.67 -12.96 10.05
C PRO A 105 -19.29 -12.00 11.07
N TRP A 106 -18.47 -11.08 11.56
CA TRP A 106 -18.89 -10.02 12.47
C TRP A 106 -18.28 -8.70 12.01
N PHE A 107 -18.56 -7.62 12.73
CA PHE A 107 -18.24 -6.25 12.33
C PHE A 107 -16.79 -6.03 11.81
N LEU A 108 -15.81 -6.75 12.34
CA LEU A 108 -14.42 -6.68 11.87
C LEU A 108 -14.27 -7.11 10.41
N TRP A 109 -15.01 -8.13 9.97
CA TRP A 109 -14.95 -8.67 8.61
C TRP A 109 -15.55 -7.69 7.58
N ASP A 110 -16.59 -6.97 7.98
CA ASP A 110 -17.19 -5.90 7.16
C ASP A 110 -16.22 -4.72 7.01
N ILE A 111 -15.62 -4.28 8.12
CA ILE A 111 -14.58 -3.24 8.10
C ILE A 111 -13.43 -3.68 7.21
N TYR A 112 -12.95 -4.91 7.38
CA TYR A 112 -11.86 -5.47 6.60
C TYR A 112 -12.17 -5.41 5.10
N THR A 113 -13.30 -5.99 4.69
CA THR A 113 -13.67 -6.09 3.28
C THR A 113 -13.84 -4.71 2.65
N PHE A 114 -14.52 -3.79 3.34
CA PHE A 114 -14.71 -2.44 2.83
C PHE A 114 -13.40 -1.66 2.78
N SER A 115 -12.60 -1.71 3.85
CA SER A 115 -11.39 -0.90 3.98
C SER A 115 -10.30 -1.32 2.99
N VAL A 116 -10.03 -2.61 2.84
CA VAL A 116 -8.99 -3.10 1.91
C VAL A 116 -9.34 -2.70 0.48
N ASN A 117 -10.58 -2.94 0.04
CA ASN A 117 -11.02 -2.55 -1.30
C ASN A 117 -10.96 -1.04 -1.54
N LEU A 118 -11.35 -0.24 -0.54
CA LEU A 118 -11.28 1.22 -0.63
C LEU A 118 -9.82 1.70 -0.74
N ILE A 119 -8.92 1.14 0.08
CA ILE A 119 -7.49 1.47 0.08
C ILE A 119 -6.85 1.08 -1.26
N ASP A 120 -7.17 -0.09 -1.80
CA ASP A 120 -6.68 -0.55 -3.10
C ASP A 120 -7.11 0.38 -4.23
N LEU A 121 -8.38 0.80 -4.22
CA LEU A 121 -8.89 1.79 -5.17
C LEU A 121 -8.12 3.11 -5.03
N ILE A 122 -7.90 3.61 -3.81
CA ILE A 122 -7.13 4.84 -3.56
C ILE A 122 -5.70 4.69 -4.07
N MET A 123 -5.04 3.54 -3.86
CA MET A 123 -3.68 3.27 -4.35
C MET A 123 -3.61 3.28 -5.88
N ILE A 124 -4.60 2.67 -6.56
CA ILE A 124 -4.69 2.68 -8.02
C ILE A 124 -4.92 4.10 -8.55
N VAL A 125 -5.86 4.84 -7.94
CA VAL A 125 -6.14 6.23 -8.32
C VAL A 125 -4.91 7.11 -8.10
N ALA A 126 -4.19 6.93 -7.00
CA ALA A 126 -2.94 7.65 -6.73
C ALA A 126 -1.91 7.38 -7.83
N LEU A 127 -1.72 6.12 -8.24
CA LEU A 127 -0.82 5.75 -9.33
C LEU A 127 -1.21 6.33 -10.70
N ILE A 128 -2.50 6.59 -10.93
CA ILE A 128 -3.02 7.15 -12.19
C ILE A 128 -2.90 8.67 -12.20
N VAL A 129 -3.31 9.33 -11.12
CA VAL A 129 -3.43 10.78 -11.03
C VAL A 129 -2.07 11.43 -10.71
N ASP A 130 -1.20 10.75 -9.97
CA ASP A 130 0.11 11.24 -9.48
C ASP A 130 0.09 12.66 -8.92
N ARG A 131 -1.05 13.03 -8.33
CA ARG A 131 -1.28 14.29 -7.65
C ARG A 131 -1.76 13.95 -6.24
N ASP A 132 -1.39 14.79 -5.29
CA ASP A 132 -1.79 14.66 -3.91
C ASP A 132 -3.29 15.01 -3.76
N PHE A 133 -4.17 14.09 -4.15
CA PHE A 133 -5.62 14.31 -4.25
C PHE A 133 -6.28 14.40 -2.87
N LEU A 134 -5.81 13.62 -1.89
CA LEU A 134 -6.27 13.69 -0.49
C LEU A 134 -5.46 14.66 0.37
N GLY A 135 -4.43 15.31 -0.20
CA GLY A 135 -3.57 16.25 0.52
C GLY A 135 -2.77 15.61 1.65
N LEU A 136 -2.24 14.40 1.45
CA LEU A 136 -1.44 13.69 2.45
C LEU A 136 -0.20 14.48 2.87
N HIS A 137 0.37 15.32 2.00
CA HIS A 137 1.46 16.21 2.40
C HIS A 137 1.05 17.20 3.50
N LYS A 138 -0.20 17.67 3.50
CA LYS A 138 -0.73 18.51 4.59
C LYS A 138 -0.85 17.70 5.87
N LEU A 139 -1.38 16.48 5.80
CA LEU A 139 -1.51 15.59 6.97
C LEU A 139 -0.14 15.24 7.57
N LYS A 140 0.85 14.89 6.75
CA LYS A 140 2.23 14.65 7.22
C LYS A 140 2.80 15.88 7.92
N ASN A 141 2.65 17.07 7.34
CA ASN A 141 3.16 18.30 7.95
C ASN A 141 2.44 18.63 9.27
N ILE A 142 1.13 18.39 9.35
CA ILE A 142 0.36 18.54 10.59
C ILE A 142 0.85 17.57 11.65
N ILE A 143 0.98 16.27 11.32
CA ILE A 143 1.46 15.24 12.25
C ILE A 143 2.88 15.58 12.74
N VAL A 144 3.80 15.93 11.84
CA VAL A 144 5.17 16.34 12.20
C VAL A 144 5.18 17.59 13.09
N SER A 145 4.31 18.56 12.81
CA SER A 145 4.18 19.76 13.65
C SER A 145 3.64 19.44 15.04
N LEU A 146 2.69 18.51 15.14
CA LEU A 146 2.11 18.05 16.41
C LEU A 146 3.15 17.30 17.24
N PHE A 147 3.94 16.41 16.62
CA PHE A 147 5.04 15.71 17.30
C PHE A 147 6.14 16.67 17.78
N LYS A 148 6.51 17.69 16.98
CA LYS A 148 7.43 18.76 17.43
C LYS A 148 6.89 19.53 18.62
N LYS A 149 5.59 19.86 18.60
CA LYS A 149 4.92 20.59 19.68
C LYS A 149 4.79 19.75 20.95
N PHE A 150 4.63 18.44 20.83
CA PHE A 150 4.60 17.50 21.94
C PHE A 150 5.97 17.36 22.61
N ASN A 151 7.06 17.26 21.84
CA ASN A 151 8.42 17.21 22.38
C ASN A 151 8.84 18.50 23.10
N LEU A 152 8.37 19.67 22.65
CA LEU A 152 8.62 20.95 23.33
C LEU A 152 7.87 21.10 24.67
N LYS A 153 6.81 20.32 24.89
CA LYS A 153 6.01 20.39 26.12
C LYS A 153 6.55 19.49 27.24
N HIS A 154 7.42 18.55 26.91
CA HIS A 154 8.06 17.62 27.86
C HIS A 154 9.48 18.02 28.28
N SER A 155 10.01 19.14 27.77
CA SER A 155 11.35 19.67 28.12
C SER A 155 11.30 20.86 29.09
N HIS A 156 10.17 21.09 29.77
CA HIS A 156 9.98 22.15 30.77
C HIS A 156 9.54 21.54 32.10
#